data_AF-A0A382DGE5-F1
#
_entry.id   AF-A0A382DGE5-F1
#
_cell.length_a   1.000
_cell.length_b   1.000
_cell.length_c   1.000
_cell.angle_alpha   90.00
_cell.angle_beta   90.00
_cell.angle_gamma   90.00
#
_symmetry.space_group_name_H-M   'P 1'
#
loop_
_entity.id
_entity.type
_entity.pdbx_description
1 polymer ?
#
loop_
_entity_poly.entity_id
_entity_poly.type
_entity_poly.pdbx_seq_one_letter_code
_entity_poly.pdbx_strand_id
1 'polypeptide(L)'
;TNNNVDMIVAQDIEFTGSCEYSDIVLAPNSWAEFESYEITSACSNPFHQIWGGTGIKPIFDTIDDNLIHREFSKRLAQITGDKRFSDHMKVYEGEAPNRTKSMIRRVFTTGTTGMGYNIDDIINGKYGEPGCCLMLFRTYPRTPFWEMYTESKPFYTPNGRTQFYNDEPEAIEYGENFIVHREGPEATPYLPNVIVSTNPYIRPDDYGIPEDEQDPDLRHVRNIKKPWSAVRTTKNFLWEKGYRFYCVTPKSRHTAHSSWATTDWNMIWNNNFGDPYRMDKRSPGVGEWQVHMNPFLCKDLGINDGDYIYCDANPADRPFMGWKPSDPRYKVGRLMLRAKYNPAYPYHTTMMKHATWIATERTVKAHEERPDGRAMSMTTPYQSNFRYGGQQSITRSWLMPMHQTDSLFHKAKTKMKFKHGYEADNHAVNATPKEVLVKFSKAEDGGLHGKGLWEPVRTGYTPESPLKDRFAEMYLAGQYVRVKI
;
A
#
# COMPACT_ATOMS: atom_id res chain seq x y z
N THR A 1 -13.12 13.43 10.34
CA THR A 1 -13.41 14.10 9.05
C THR A 1 -12.48 15.29 8.88
N ASN A 2 -12.06 15.58 7.64
CA ASN A 2 -11.26 16.76 7.33
C ASN A 2 -12.19 17.98 7.32
N ASN A 3 -12.01 18.92 8.25
CA ASN A 3 -12.87 20.10 8.38
C ASN A 3 -12.76 21.08 7.18
N ASN A 4 -11.84 20.82 6.24
CA ASN A 4 -11.66 21.62 5.02
C ASN A 4 -12.35 21.01 3.78
N VAL A 5 -13.16 19.96 3.94
CA VAL A 5 -13.87 19.29 2.84
C VAL A 5 -15.37 19.34 3.10
N ASP A 6 -16.11 20.04 2.23
CA ASP A 6 -17.56 20.22 2.37
C ASP A 6 -18.36 18.95 2.05
N MET A 7 -17.85 18.10 1.16
CA MET A 7 -18.52 16.86 0.73
C MET A 7 -17.50 15.85 0.22
N ILE A 8 -17.64 14.60 0.67
CA ILE A 8 -16.88 13.44 0.20
C ILE A 8 -17.85 12.49 -0.51
N VAL A 9 -17.55 12.17 -1.77
CA VAL A 9 -18.29 11.19 -2.57
C VAL A 9 -17.37 10.02 -2.86
N ALA A 10 -17.78 8.81 -2.47
CA ALA A 10 -17.11 7.58 -2.87
C ALA A 10 -17.93 6.84 -3.92
N GLN A 11 -17.24 6.21 -4.86
CA GLN A 11 -17.82 5.29 -5.82
C GLN A 11 -17.07 3.97 -5.74
N ASP A 12 -17.75 2.91 -5.33
CA ASP A 12 -17.09 1.65 -4.99
C ASP A 12 -18.07 0.47 -5.05
N ILE A 13 -17.57 -0.71 -5.45
CA ILE A 13 -18.32 -1.97 -5.46
C ILE A 13 -18.29 -2.66 -4.09
N GLU A 14 -17.29 -2.33 -3.27
CA GLU A 14 -17.17 -2.75 -1.89
C GLU A 14 -17.42 -1.54 -0.98
N PHE A 15 -18.15 -1.72 0.14
CA PHE A 15 -18.34 -0.62 1.08
C PHE A 15 -17.05 -0.43 1.91
N THR A 16 -16.06 0.25 1.34
CA THR A 16 -14.70 0.37 1.91
C THR A 16 -14.63 1.39 3.06
N GLY A 17 -13.45 1.53 3.69
CA GLY A 17 -13.23 2.55 4.70
C GLY A 17 -13.39 3.97 4.15
N SER A 18 -13.13 4.17 2.85
CA SER A 18 -13.43 5.42 2.17
C SER A 18 -14.94 5.67 2.15
N CYS A 19 -15.75 4.67 1.78
CA CYS A 19 -17.22 4.76 1.84
C CYS A 19 -17.73 5.08 3.26
N GLU A 20 -17.11 4.50 4.30
CA GLU A 20 -17.49 4.75 5.69
C GLU A 20 -17.34 6.21 6.12
N TYR A 21 -16.38 6.92 5.53
CA TYR A 21 -16.11 8.34 5.77
C TYR A 21 -16.72 9.27 4.72
N SER A 22 -17.44 8.75 3.72
CA SER A 22 -18.09 9.54 2.68
C SER A 22 -19.49 9.99 3.10
N ASP A 23 -19.90 11.15 2.60
CA ASP A 23 -21.27 11.66 2.74
C ASP A 23 -22.21 10.97 1.76
N ILE A 24 -21.69 10.65 0.56
CA ILE A 24 -22.43 9.96 -0.50
C ILE A 24 -21.60 8.77 -0.98
N VAL A 25 -22.26 7.62 -1.08
CA VAL A 25 -21.70 6.40 -1.68
C VAL A 25 -22.52 6.03 -2.89
N LEU A 26 -21.87 5.89 -4.04
CA LEU A 26 -22.48 5.53 -5.32
C LEU A 26 -21.98 4.14 -5.70
N ALA A 27 -22.90 3.20 -5.93
CA ALA A 27 -22.54 1.82 -6.27
C ALA A 27 -22.48 1.65 -7.80
N PRO A 28 -21.28 1.44 -8.40
CA PRO A 28 -21.17 1.06 -9.79
C PRO A 28 -21.40 -0.45 -9.97
N ASN A 29 -21.62 -0.87 -11.20
CA ASN A 29 -21.60 -2.28 -11.58
C ASN A 29 -20.24 -2.92 -11.23
N SER A 30 -20.25 -4.17 -10.76
CA SER A 30 -19.04 -4.97 -10.64
C SER A 30 -18.51 -5.41 -12.02
N TRP A 31 -17.27 -5.92 -12.07
CA TRP A 31 -16.67 -6.38 -13.33
C TRP A 31 -17.47 -7.47 -14.04
N ALA A 32 -18.27 -8.26 -13.30
CA ALA A 32 -19.14 -9.30 -13.86
C ALA A 32 -20.48 -8.75 -14.37
N GLU A 33 -20.84 -7.53 -13.97
CA GLU A 33 -22.11 -6.87 -14.27
C GLU A 33 -21.97 -5.75 -15.32
N PHE A 34 -20.75 -5.47 -15.79
CA PHE A 34 -20.51 -4.44 -16.80
C PHE A 34 -21.37 -4.65 -18.04
N GLU A 35 -22.20 -3.66 -18.32
CA GLU A 35 -23.08 -3.66 -19.49
C GLU A 35 -22.34 -3.16 -20.72
N SER A 36 -21.49 -2.14 -20.55
CA SER A 36 -20.63 -1.60 -21.61
C SER A 36 -19.30 -2.35 -21.70
N TYR A 37 -18.62 -2.25 -22.85
CA TYR A 37 -17.27 -2.79 -22.96
C TYR A 37 -16.27 -2.03 -22.06
N GLU A 38 -15.39 -2.76 -21.39
CA GLU A 38 -14.27 -2.23 -20.62
C GLU A 38 -12.95 -2.78 -21.18
N ILE A 39 -11.84 -2.10 -20.91
CA ILE A 39 -10.51 -2.51 -21.39
C ILE A 39 -9.50 -2.56 -20.25
N THR A 40 -8.65 -3.57 -20.24
CA THR A 40 -7.51 -3.67 -19.32
C THR A 40 -6.24 -4.13 -20.02
N SER A 41 -5.11 -3.81 -19.41
CA SER A 41 -3.78 -4.27 -19.77
C SER A 41 -2.91 -4.33 -18.52
N ALA A 42 -1.89 -5.19 -18.53
CA ALA A 42 -0.96 -5.33 -17.42
C ALA A 42 0.50 -5.17 -17.90
N CYS A 43 1.39 -4.74 -17.01
CA CYS A 43 2.83 -4.74 -17.31
C CYS A 43 3.46 -6.14 -17.27
N SER A 44 2.78 -7.11 -16.65
CA SER A 44 3.26 -8.49 -16.43
C SER A 44 2.99 -9.42 -17.60
N ASN A 45 2.08 -9.06 -18.52
CA ASN A 45 1.78 -9.82 -19.73
C ASN A 45 1.56 -8.87 -20.92
N PRO A 46 1.75 -9.31 -22.17
CA PRO A 46 1.68 -8.43 -23.32
C PRO A 46 0.28 -8.35 -23.96
N PHE A 47 -0.81 -8.45 -23.19
CA PHE A 47 -2.17 -8.51 -23.75
C PHE A 47 -3.02 -7.29 -23.39
N HIS A 48 -3.76 -6.78 -24.36
CA HIS A 48 -4.99 -6.02 -24.13
C HIS A 48 -6.16 -6.98 -24.04
N GLN A 49 -7.09 -6.71 -23.12
CA GLN A 49 -8.33 -7.48 -22.95
C GLN A 49 -9.51 -6.53 -22.90
N ILE A 50 -10.52 -6.80 -23.73
CA ILE A 50 -11.79 -6.08 -23.81
C ILE A 50 -12.90 -7.05 -23.43
N TRP A 51 -13.72 -6.71 -22.44
CA TRP A 51 -14.84 -7.54 -21.98
C TRP A 51 -16.04 -6.67 -21.58
N GLY A 52 -17.18 -7.28 -21.23
CA GLY A 52 -18.41 -6.58 -20.87
C GLY A 52 -19.54 -6.84 -21.87
N GLY A 53 -20.78 -6.55 -21.48
CA GLY A 53 -21.97 -6.74 -22.32
C GLY A 53 -22.52 -8.17 -22.39
N THR A 54 -21.74 -9.16 -21.96
CA THR A 54 -22.10 -10.58 -21.92
C THR A 54 -22.07 -11.16 -20.50
N GLY A 55 -21.81 -10.30 -19.50
CA GLY A 55 -21.82 -10.66 -18.09
C GLY A 55 -23.23 -10.94 -17.56
N ILE A 56 -23.34 -11.05 -16.24
CA ILE A 56 -24.65 -11.12 -15.59
C ILE A 56 -25.31 -9.74 -15.64
N LYS A 57 -26.64 -9.70 -15.50
CA LYS A 57 -27.34 -8.44 -15.31
C LYS A 57 -26.97 -7.85 -13.95
N PRO A 58 -26.93 -6.50 -13.80
CA PRO A 58 -26.80 -5.86 -12.50
C PRO A 58 -27.78 -6.47 -11.49
N ILE A 59 -27.25 -6.90 -10.34
CA ILE A 59 -28.06 -7.55 -9.29
C ILE A 59 -28.92 -6.52 -8.55
N PHE A 60 -28.47 -5.26 -8.52
CA PHE A 60 -29.14 -4.14 -7.88
C PHE A 60 -29.42 -3.00 -8.89
N ASP A 61 -29.81 -1.83 -8.40
CA ASP A 61 -30.02 -0.61 -9.18
C ASP A 61 -28.71 0.11 -9.54
N THR A 62 -27.64 -0.66 -9.75
CA THR A 62 -26.31 -0.17 -10.14
C THR A 62 -26.23 0.06 -11.65
N ILE A 63 -25.31 0.93 -12.04
CA ILE A 63 -24.99 1.23 -13.44
C ILE A 63 -23.47 1.27 -13.62
N ASP A 64 -22.99 1.17 -14.86
CA ASP A 64 -21.55 1.28 -15.15
C ASP A 64 -20.98 2.60 -14.58
N ASP A 65 -19.75 2.55 -14.10
CA ASP A 65 -19.04 3.65 -13.43
C ASP A 65 -19.09 4.99 -14.19
N ASN A 66 -18.86 4.95 -15.51
CA ASN A 66 -18.89 6.10 -16.39
C ASN A 66 -20.31 6.71 -16.52
N LEU A 67 -21.36 5.90 -16.34
CA LEU A 67 -22.73 6.39 -16.36
C LEU A 67 -23.09 7.18 -15.11
N ILE A 68 -22.55 6.81 -13.95
CA ILE A 68 -22.76 7.58 -12.71
C ILE A 68 -22.29 9.02 -12.91
N HIS A 69 -21.06 9.19 -13.41
CA HIS A 69 -20.53 10.51 -13.73
C HIS A 69 -21.36 11.23 -14.81
N ARG A 70 -21.87 10.50 -15.82
CA ARG A 70 -22.70 11.08 -16.88
C ARG A 70 -24.02 11.62 -16.33
N GLU A 71 -24.73 10.86 -15.50
CA GLU A 71 -26.02 11.28 -14.93
C GLU A 71 -25.84 12.42 -13.94
N PHE A 72 -24.76 12.41 -13.15
CA PHE A 72 -24.37 13.54 -12.32
C PHE A 72 -24.15 14.81 -13.15
N SER A 73 -23.37 14.72 -14.22
CA SER A 73 -23.09 15.81 -15.16
C SER A 73 -24.35 16.35 -15.86
N LYS A 74 -25.30 15.48 -16.23
CA LYS A 74 -26.60 15.89 -16.76
C LYS A 74 -27.42 16.66 -15.72
N ARG A 75 -27.43 16.20 -14.46
CA ARG A 75 -28.16 16.86 -13.38
C ARG A 75 -27.56 18.24 -13.08
N LEU A 76 -26.23 18.37 -13.09
CA LEU A 76 -25.55 19.66 -12.96
C LEU A 76 -25.94 20.62 -14.10
N ALA A 77 -25.99 20.15 -15.35
CA ALA A 77 -26.42 20.97 -16.47
C ALA A 77 -27.85 21.49 -16.29
N GLN A 78 -28.77 20.67 -15.78
CA GLN A 78 -30.15 21.07 -15.51
C GLN A 78 -30.26 22.11 -14.39
N ILE A 79 -29.52 21.92 -13.29
CA ILE A 79 -29.57 22.81 -12.13
C ILE A 79 -28.93 24.16 -12.45
N THR A 80 -27.81 24.15 -13.17
CA THR A 80 -27.03 25.37 -13.45
C THR A 80 -27.46 26.08 -14.74
N GLY A 81 -28.17 25.38 -15.63
CA GLY A 81 -28.44 25.84 -17.01
C GLY A 81 -27.23 25.73 -17.95
N ASP A 82 -26.07 25.28 -17.48
CA ASP A 82 -24.86 25.16 -18.28
C ASP A 82 -24.72 23.78 -18.94
N LYS A 83 -25.04 23.73 -20.22
CA LYS A 83 -25.00 22.49 -21.01
C LYS A 83 -23.60 21.85 -21.11
N ARG A 84 -22.52 22.60 -20.86
CA ARG A 84 -21.14 22.08 -20.92
C ARG A 84 -20.90 20.93 -19.93
N PHE A 85 -21.60 20.93 -18.80
CA PHE A 85 -21.59 19.78 -17.88
C PHE A 85 -22.08 18.51 -18.57
N SER A 86 -23.19 18.52 -19.27
CA SER A 86 -23.63 17.33 -20.01
C SER A 86 -22.79 17.02 -21.25
N ASP A 87 -22.34 18.05 -21.98
CA ASP A 87 -21.69 17.89 -23.28
C ASP A 87 -20.34 17.16 -23.18
N HIS A 88 -19.58 17.29 -22.08
CA HIS A 88 -18.30 16.59 -21.93
C HIS A 88 -18.45 15.07 -21.75
N MET A 89 -19.62 14.59 -21.31
CA MET A 89 -19.90 13.15 -21.12
C MET A 89 -20.60 12.50 -22.31
N LYS A 90 -20.79 13.25 -23.41
CA LYS A 90 -21.41 12.74 -24.66
C LYS A 90 -20.73 11.52 -25.25
N VAL A 91 -19.45 11.35 -24.96
CA VAL A 91 -18.69 10.20 -25.46
C VAL A 91 -19.21 8.86 -24.93
N TYR A 92 -19.97 8.90 -23.82
CA TYR A 92 -20.68 7.76 -23.23
C TYR A 92 -22.18 7.78 -23.55
N GLU A 93 -22.62 8.49 -24.60
CA GLU A 93 -23.97 8.35 -25.14
C GLU A 93 -24.11 7.05 -25.95
N GLY A 94 -25.35 6.60 -26.13
CA GLY A 94 -25.66 5.35 -26.81
C GLY A 94 -25.93 4.17 -25.88
N GLU A 95 -26.03 2.99 -26.49
CA GLU A 95 -26.50 1.76 -25.85
C GLU A 95 -25.34 0.82 -25.52
N ALA A 96 -25.49 0.10 -24.41
CA ALA A 96 -24.62 -1.02 -24.09
C ALA A 96 -24.76 -2.13 -25.16
N PRO A 97 -23.67 -2.86 -25.50
CA PRO A 97 -22.33 -2.72 -24.93
C PRO A 97 -21.44 -1.66 -25.62
N ASN A 98 -21.90 -1.08 -26.73
CA ASN A 98 -21.09 -0.23 -27.60
C ASN A 98 -20.82 1.18 -27.07
N ARG A 99 -21.47 1.58 -25.98
CA ARG A 99 -21.41 2.92 -25.38
C ARG A 99 -19.98 3.46 -25.17
N THR A 100 -19.06 2.62 -24.73
CA THR A 100 -17.65 2.96 -24.42
C THR A 100 -16.70 2.72 -25.59
N LYS A 101 -17.17 2.09 -26.66
CA LYS A 101 -16.34 1.62 -27.78
C LYS A 101 -15.59 2.73 -28.51
N SER A 102 -16.18 3.93 -28.54
CA SER A 102 -15.54 5.13 -29.10
C SER A 102 -14.27 5.51 -28.33
N MET A 103 -14.32 5.46 -26.99
CA MET A 103 -13.18 5.73 -26.11
C MET A 103 -12.12 4.64 -26.23
N ILE A 104 -12.52 3.37 -26.22
CA ILE A 104 -11.61 2.23 -26.42
C ILE A 104 -10.89 2.39 -27.77
N ARG A 105 -11.63 2.69 -28.84
CA ARG A 105 -11.04 2.94 -30.17
C ARG A 105 -10.04 4.09 -30.13
N ARG A 106 -10.34 5.18 -29.42
CA ARG A 106 -9.42 6.33 -29.28
C ARG A 106 -8.13 5.95 -28.55
N VAL A 107 -8.20 5.12 -27.51
CA VAL A 107 -7.01 4.62 -26.80
C VAL A 107 -6.12 3.82 -27.75
N PHE A 108 -6.69 2.90 -28.53
CA PHE A 108 -5.94 2.11 -29.50
C PHE A 108 -5.36 2.95 -30.63
N THR A 109 -6.15 3.85 -31.25
CA THR A 109 -5.69 4.63 -32.40
C THR A 109 -4.64 5.68 -32.04
N THR A 110 -4.54 6.07 -30.77
CA THR A 110 -3.53 7.04 -30.29
C THR A 110 -2.35 6.38 -29.57
N GLY A 111 -2.49 5.12 -29.15
CA GLY A 111 -1.44 4.34 -28.51
C GLY A 111 -0.49 3.69 -29.52
N THR A 112 0.82 3.84 -29.32
CA THR A 112 1.83 3.22 -30.19
C THR A 112 1.76 1.70 -30.23
N THR A 113 1.25 1.07 -29.16
CA THR A 113 1.11 -0.39 -29.04
C THR A 113 -0.29 -0.90 -29.39
N GLY A 114 -1.22 -0.01 -29.77
CA GLY A 114 -2.58 -0.36 -30.18
C GLY A 114 -2.94 0.08 -31.60
N MET A 115 -2.18 1.02 -32.17
CA MET A 115 -2.47 1.59 -33.48
C MET A 115 -2.47 0.52 -34.57
N GLY A 116 -3.52 0.50 -35.40
CA GLY A 116 -3.70 -0.48 -36.48
C GLY A 116 -4.71 -1.59 -36.14
N TYR A 117 -5.08 -1.76 -34.87
CA TYR A 117 -6.17 -2.67 -34.51
C TYR A 117 -7.55 -2.10 -34.82
N ASN A 118 -8.45 -2.98 -35.28
CA ASN A 118 -9.88 -2.73 -35.28
C ASN A 118 -10.50 -3.34 -34.01
N ILE A 119 -11.23 -2.53 -33.24
CA ILE A 119 -11.84 -2.97 -31.99
C ILE A 119 -12.88 -4.08 -32.21
N ASP A 120 -13.65 -4.03 -33.30
CA ASP A 120 -14.61 -5.08 -33.64
C ASP A 120 -13.93 -6.42 -33.91
N ASP A 121 -12.79 -6.39 -34.58
CA ASP A 121 -11.99 -7.57 -34.85
C ASP A 121 -11.45 -8.18 -33.54
N ILE A 122 -11.03 -7.35 -32.58
CA ILE A 122 -10.58 -7.82 -31.25
C ILE A 122 -11.74 -8.47 -30.51
N ILE A 123 -12.87 -7.79 -30.39
CA ILE A 123 -14.07 -8.30 -29.69
C ILE A 123 -14.51 -9.64 -30.27
N ASN A 124 -14.50 -9.77 -31.60
CA ASN A 124 -14.92 -10.99 -32.29
C ASN A 124 -13.84 -12.10 -32.34
N GLY A 125 -12.69 -11.90 -31.70
CA GLY A 125 -11.66 -12.95 -31.57
C GLY A 125 -10.76 -13.15 -32.79
N LYS A 126 -10.64 -12.15 -33.69
CA LYS A 126 -9.74 -12.27 -34.86
C LYS A 126 -8.28 -12.50 -34.47
N TYR A 127 -7.87 -12.06 -33.27
CA TYR A 127 -6.48 -12.08 -32.81
C TYR A 127 -6.24 -13.09 -31.67
N GLY A 128 -7.18 -14.00 -31.40
CA GLY A 128 -7.10 -14.99 -30.33
C GLY A 128 -8.45 -15.22 -29.65
N GLU A 129 -8.44 -15.32 -28.32
CA GLU A 129 -9.69 -15.35 -27.54
C GLU A 129 -10.51 -14.07 -27.81
N PRO A 130 -11.86 -14.14 -27.92
CA PRO A 130 -12.71 -12.97 -28.03
C PRO A 130 -12.36 -11.90 -27.00
N GLY A 131 -12.16 -10.67 -27.46
CA GLY A 131 -11.76 -9.53 -26.63
C GLY A 131 -10.25 -9.39 -26.40
N CYS A 132 -9.42 -10.36 -26.81
CA CYS A 132 -7.98 -10.33 -26.54
C CYS A 132 -7.14 -10.00 -27.77
N CYS A 133 -6.08 -9.20 -27.58
CA CYS A 133 -5.03 -9.01 -28.58
C CYS A 133 -3.67 -8.74 -27.92
N LEU A 134 -2.58 -8.94 -28.66
CA LEU A 134 -1.25 -8.54 -28.19
C LEU A 134 -1.10 -7.01 -28.22
N MET A 135 -0.38 -6.45 -27.26
CA MET A 135 0.13 -5.08 -27.35
C MET A 135 1.29 -5.08 -28.35
N LEU A 136 1.26 -4.25 -29.41
CA LEU A 136 2.25 -4.19 -30.50
C LEU A 136 3.61 -3.62 -30.06
N PHE A 137 4.34 -4.38 -29.25
CA PHE A 137 5.71 -4.06 -28.86
C PHE A 137 6.72 -4.44 -29.94
N ARG A 138 7.94 -3.87 -29.88
CA ARG A 138 9.06 -4.21 -30.77
C ARG A 138 9.59 -5.63 -30.55
N THR A 139 9.45 -6.18 -29.35
CA THR A 139 9.97 -7.51 -28.99
C THR A 139 8.97 -8.31 -28.16
N TYR A 140 9.01 -9.64 -28.31
CA TYR A 140 8.33 -10.61 -27.44
C TYR A 140 9.31 -11.75 -27.12
N PRO A 141 9.64 -12.04 -25.85
CA PRO A 141 9.27 -11.30 -24.64
C PRO A 141 9.66 -9.81 -24.69
N ARG A 142 8.96 -8.97 -23.91
CA ARG A 142 9.24 -7.54 -23.87
C ARG A 142 10.61 -7.30 -23.25
N THR A 143 11.49 -6.63 -24.00
CA THR A 143 12.80 -6.21 -23.51
C THR A 143 12.86 -4.67 -23.44
N PRO A 144 12.89 -4.08 -22.23
CA PRO A 144 13.07 -2.64 -22.09
C PRO A 144 14.35 -2.15 -22.75
N PHE A 145 14.33 -0.93 -23.28
CA PHE A 145 15.49 -0.27 -23.89
C PHE A 145 16.11 -0.96 -25.12
N TRP A 146 15.41 -1.92 -25.75
CA TRP A 146 15.87 -2.61 -26.98
C TRP A 146 16.44 -1.65 -28.03
N GLU A 147 15.71 -0.59 -28.34
CA GLU A 147 16.12 0.41 -29.34
C GLU A 147 17.42 1.12 -28.94
N MET A 148 17.65 1.33 -27.64
CA MET A 148 18.84 2.02 -27.16
C MET A 148 20.09 1.15 -27.27
N TYR A 149 20.03 -0.12 -26.87
CA TYR A 149 21.22 -0.98 -26.90
C TYR A 149 21.41 -1.74 -28.21
N THR A 150 20.35 -1.98 -29.00
CA THR A 150 20.46 -2.67 -30.30
C THR A 150 20.55 -1.70 -31.47
N GLU A 151 19.78 -0.62 -31.46
CA GLU A 151 19.71 0.34 -32.58
C GLU A 151 20.44 1.65 -32.29
N SER A 152 21.18 1.71 -31.17
CA SER A 152 21.93 2.89 -30.73
C SER A 152 21.09 4.16 -30.64
N LYS A 153 19.80 4.04 -30.31
CA LYS A 153 18.96 5.20 -30.01
C LYS A 153 19.45 5.85 -28.70
N PRO A 154 19.48 7.19 -28.59
CA PRO A 154 19.84 7.84 -27.35
C PRO A 154 18.79 7.56 -26.27
N PHE A 155 19.25 7.46 -25.01
CA PHE A 155 18.35 7.52 -23.86
C PHE A 155 17.70 8.90 -23.76
N TYR A 156 16.54 8.98 -23.12
CA TYR A 156 15.86 10.25 -22.86
C TYR A 156 16.41 10.91 -21.58
N THR A 157 17.71 11.13 -21.57
CA THR A 157 18.51 11.78 -20.52
C THR A 157 19.30 12.93 -21.15
N PRO A 158 19.81 13.92 -20.38
CA PRO A 158 20.56 15.06 -20.91
C PRO A 158 21.75 14.67 -21.82
N ASN A 159 22.44 13.57 -21.49
CA ASN A 159 23.60 13.09 -22.23
C ASN A 159 23.29 11.96 -23.24
N GLY A 160 22.02 11.57 -23.37
CA GLY A 160 21.61 10.50 -24.29
C GLY A 160 22.11 9.10 -23.91
N ARG A 161 22.54 8.88 -22.67
CA ARG A 161 23.06 7.60 -22.12
C ARG A 161 22.42 7.29 -20.77
N THR A 162 22.65 6.09 -20.25
CA THR A 162 22.34 5.81 -18.84
C THR A 162 23.13 6.76 -17.95
N GLN A 163 22.42 7.55 -17.15
CA GLN A 163 23.01 8.61 -16.34
C GLN A 163 23.23 8.11 -14.92
N PHE A 164 24.50 8.04 -14.51
CA PHE A 164 24.92 7.67 -13.15
C PHE A 164 25.44 8.87 -12.35
N TYR A 165 25.64 10.00 -13.01
CA TYR A 165 26.02 11.28 -12.42
C TYR A 165 24.99 12.34 -12.83
N ASN A 166 24.46 13.05 -11.84
CA ASN A 166 23.45 14.09 -12.01
C ASN A 166 24.10 15.44 -11.67
N ASP A 167 24.17 16.34 -12.65
CA ASP A 167 24.76 17.68 -12.52
C ASP A 167 23.72 18.77 -12.25
N GLU A 168 22.46 18.38 -12.08
CA GLU A 168 21.39 19.23 -11.59
C GLU A 168 21.80 19.89 -10.26
N PRO A 169 21.62 21.23 -10.10
CA PRO A 169 22.00 21.96 -8.89
C PRO A 169 21.45 21.30 -7.62
N GLU A 170 20.18 20.93 -7.63
CA GLU A 170 19.50 20.27 -6.51
C GLU A 170 20.12 18.90 -6.18
N ALA A 171 20.57 18.13 -7.17
CA ALA A 171 21.22 16.84 -6.91
C ALA A 171 22.58 17.02 -6.22
N ILE A 172 23.32 18.07 -6.59
CA ILE A 172 24.59 18.43 -5.94
C ILE A 172 24.32 18.94 -4.51
N GLU A 173 23.37 19.86 -4.35
CA GLU A 173 22.92 20.46 -3.09
C GLU A 173 22.42 19.39 -2.10
N TYR A 174 21.69 18.39 -2.57
CA TYR A 174 21.21 17.30 -1.71
C TYR A 174 22.25 16.19 -1.52
N GLY A 175 23.38 16.21 -2.24
CA GLY A 175 24.46 15.23 -2.15
C GLY A 175 24.18 13.89 -2.84
N GLU A 176 23.26 13.87 -3.81
CA GLU A 176 22.84 12.69 -4.58
C GLU A 176 23.22 12.80 -6.07
N ASN A 177 24.22 13.65 -6.37
CA ASN A 177 24.84 13.73 -7.69
C ASN A 177 25.58 12.45 -8.09
N PHE A 178 25.90 11.58 -7.13
CA PHE A 178 26.38 10.20 -7.35
C PHE A 178 25.41 9.20 -6.72
N ILE A 179 25.53 7.92 -7.09
CA ILE A 179 24.94 6.83 -6.31
C ILE A 179 25.64 6.79 -4.94
N VAL A 180 24.85 6.96 -3.88
CA VAL A 180 25.31 7.00 -2.50
C VAL A 180 24.50 6.06 -1.61
N HIS A 181 25.10 5.64 -0.49
CA HIS A 181 24.34 5.08 0.62
C HIS A 181 23.86 6.23 1.49
N ARG A 182 22.54 6.35 1.65
CA ARG A 182 21.89 7.27 2.58
C ARG A 182 21.12 6.46 3.60
N GLU A 183 21.36 6.72 4.88
CA GLU A 183 20.51 6.18 5.95
C GLU A 183 19.10 6.77 5.85
N GLY A 184 18.07 5.98 6.14
CA GLY A 184 16.70 6.45 6.06
C GLY A 184 16.46 7.71 6.94
N PRO A 185 15.52 8.60 6.58
CA PRO A 185 15.15 9.74 7.43
C PRO A 185 14.67 9.32 8.82
N GLU A 186 14.23 8.06 8.96
CA GLU A 186 13.83 7.46 10.22
C GLU A 186 14.36 6.05 10.43
N ALA A 187 14.28 5.17 9.42
CA ALA A 187 14.56 3.75 9.53
C ALA A 187 16.05 3.41 9.55
N THR A 188 16.75 3.78 10.63
CA THR A 188 18.17 3.47 10.84
C THR A 188 18.51 3.36 12.34
N PRO A 189 19.49 2.53 12.75
CA PRO A 189 20.04 2.59 14.10
C PRO A 189 21.05 3.74 14.27
N TYR A 190 21.48 4.38 13.18
CA TYR A 190 22.52 5.42 13.15
C TYR A 190 21.93 6.82 13.01
N LEU A 191 22.74 7.82 12.70
CA LEU A 191 22.29 9.18 12.43
C LEU A 191 21.27 9.21 11.28
N PRO A 192 20.03 9.69 11.50
CA PRO A 192 19.03 9.74 10.44
C PRO A 192 19.42 10.66 9.28
N ASN A 193 19.06 10.24 8.07
CA ASN A 193 19.26 10.95 6.79
C ASN A 193 20.73 11.19 6.39
N VAL A 194 21.72 10.58 7.07
CA VAL A 194 23.14 10.79 6.76
C VAL A 194 23.56 10.06 5.48
N ILE A 195 24.35 10.73 4.64
CA ILE A 195 25.03 10.14 3.49
C ILE A 195 26.37 9.56 3.95
N VAL A 196 26.55 8.25 3.72
CA VAL A 196 27.80 7.55 4.03
C VAL A 196 28.72 7.63 2.81
N SER A 197 29.70 8.53 2.87
CA SER A 197 30.70 8.65 1.79
C SER A 197 31.98 9.39 2.23
N THR A 198 33.09 9.04 1.59
CA THR A 198 34.37 9.77 1.64
C THR A 198 34.65 10.56 0.37
N ASN A 199 33.78 10.48 -0.65
CA ASN A 199 33.99 11.16 -1.93
C ASN A 199 33.96 12.69 -1.73
N PRO A 200 35.01 13.44 -2.13
CA PRO A 200 35.06 14.89 -1.98
C PRO A 200 34.07 15.64 -2.88
N TYR A 201 33.52 14.99 -3.91
CA TYR A 201 32.59 15.59 -4.88
C TYR A 201 31.11 15.47 -4.48
N ILE A 202 30.82 14.80 -3.37
CA ILE A 202 29.51 14.85 -2.72
C ILE A 202 29.56 15.99 -1.70
N ARG A 203 28.85 17.09 -1.96
CA ARG A 203 28.93 18.33 -1.18
C ARG A 203 27.52 18.82 -0.79
N PRO A 204 26.81 18.04 0.03
CA PRO A 204 25.47 18.40 0.42
C PRO A 204 25.45 19.66 1.29
N ASP A 205 24.33 20.39 1.24
CA ASP A 205 23.98 21.46 2.17
C ASP A 205 23.09 20.91 3.30
N ASP A 206 23.45 21.19 4.54
CA ASP A 206 22.68 20.82 5.73
C ASP A 206 21.67 21.92 6.15
N TYR A 207 21.68 23.07 5.46
CA TYR A 207 20.87 24.26 5.72
C TYR A 207 21.03 24.83 7.13
N GLY A 208 22.15 24.54 7.80
CA GLY A 208 22.37 24.91 9.20
C GLY A 208 21.49 24.15 10.19
N ILE A 209 20.85 23.05 9.76
CA ILE A 209 20.02 22.21 10.64
C ILE A 209 20.94 21.34 11.51
N PRO A 210 20.87 21.43 12.86
CA PRO A 210 21.75 20.68 13.75
C PRO A 210 21.68 19.17 13.56
N GLU A 211 22.79 18.46 13.83
CA GLU A 211 22.89 16.99 13.73
C GLU A 211 21.96 16.26 14.72
N ASP A 212 21.69 16.87 15.88
CA ASP A 212 20.82 16.35 16.93
C ASP A 212 19.34 16.75 16.79
N GLU A 213 18.97 17.42 15.69
CA GLU A 213 17.57 17.75 15.37
C GLU A 213 16.69 16.48 15.35
N GLN A 214 15.59 16.53 16.10
CA GLN A 214 14.63 15.43 16.26
C GLN A 214 13.31 15.68 15.52
N ASP A 215 13.04 16.93 15.13
CA ASP A 215 11.87 17.28 14.33
C ASP A 215 11.88 16.46 13.03
N PRO A 216 10.81 15.69 12.77
CA PRO A 216 10.76 14.83 11.61
C PRO A 216 10.94 15.55 10.27
N ASP A 217 10.41 16.76 10.12
CA ASP A 217 10.41 17.48 8.85
C ASP A 217 11.76 18.15 8.60
N LEU A 218 12.36 18.74 9.65
CA LEU A 218 13.70 19.34 9.56
C LEU A 218 14.80 18.30 9.29
N ARG A 219 14.80 17.17 10.02
CA ARG A 219 15.83 16.13 9.80
C ARG A 219 15.74 15.49 8.40
N HIS A 220 14.54 15.48 7.81
CA HIS A 220 14.27 14.90 6.49
C HIS A 220 14.88 15.72 5.34
N VAL A 221 14.99 17.04 5.49
CA VAL A 221 15.63 17.91 4.48
C VAL A 221 17.12 18.13 4.72
N ARG A 222 17.60 17.86 5.94
CA ARG A 222 19.02 18.00 6.33
C ARG A 222 19.93 16.98 5.62
N ASN A 223 20.89 17.42 4.83
CA ASN A 223 21.84 16.53 4.14
C ASN A 223 23.25 16.60 4.75
N ILE A 224 23.62 15.57 5.52
CA ILE A 224 24.96 15.47 6.14
C ILE A 224 25.76 14.37 5.45
N LYS A 225 27.03 14.63 5.11
CA LYS A 225 27.98 13.61 4.63
C LYS A 225 28.97 13.24 5.73
N LYS A 226 29.09 11.95 6.04
CA LYS A 226 30.12 11.42 6.97
C LYS A 226 30.75 10.12 6.44
N PRO A 227 32.02 9.81 6.78
CA PRO A 227 32.58 8.50 6.52
C PRO A 227 31.91 7.44 7.41
N TRP A 228 31.88 6.19 6.96
CA TRP A 228 31.32 5.07 7.72
C TRP A 228 31.93 4.93 9.13
N SER A 229 33.23 5.21 9.27
CA SER A 229 33.94 5.16 10.55
C SER A 229 33.31 6.06 11.62
N ALA A 230 32.70 7.18 11.22
CA ALA A 230 31.97 8.09 12.10
C ALA A 230 30.49 7.72 12.22
N VAL A 231 29.82 7.33 11.12
CA VAL A 231 28.39 7.00 11.16
C VAL A 231 28.11 5.81 12.08
N ARG A 232 28.94 4.75 12.03
CA ARG A 232 28.74 3.56 12.86
C ARG A 232 28.81 3.79 14.38
N THR A 233 29.35 4.93 14.81
CA THR A 233 29.43 5.31 16.23
C THR A 233 28.28 6.22 16.66
N THR A 234 27.48 6.72 15.70
CA THR A 234 26.26 7.48 15.99
C THR A 234 25.12 6.55 16.38
N LYS A 235 24.08 7.10 16.98
CA LYS A 235 22.90 6.35 17.41
C LYS A 235 21.64 7.17 17.19
N ASN A 236 20.62 6.56 16.60
CA ASN A 236 19.33 7.20 16.37
C ASN A 236 18.60 7.41 17.71
N PHE A 237 18.16 8.63 18.00
CA PHE A 237 17.40 8.95 19.20
C PHE A 237 16.12 8.12 19.37
N LEU A 238 15.46 7.74 18.26
CA LEU A 238 14.28 6.86 18.28
C LEU A 238 14.65 5.44 18.70
N TRP A 239 15.79 4.95 18.23
CA TRP A 239 16.32 3.64 18.61
C TRP A 239 16.59 3.58 20.11
N GLU A 240 17.13 4.66 20.70
CA GLU A 240 17.34 4.77 22.15
C GLU A 240 16.03 4.77 22.95
N LYS A 241 14.98 5.39 22.40
CA LYS A 241 13.62 5.40 22.96
C LYS A 241 12.88 4.07 22.75
N GLY A 242 13.50 3.09 22.09
CA GLY A 242 12.98 1.74 21.89
C GLY A 242 12.19 1.54 20.59
N TYR A 243 12.10 2.56 19.72
CA TYR A 243 11.61 2.41 18.35
C TYR A 243 12.73 1.82 17.50
N ARG A 244 12.93 0.52 17.60
CA ARG A 244 14.10 -0.19 17.06
C ARG A 244 13.74 -1.40 16.20
N PHE A 245 12.49 -1.42 15.73
CA PHE A 245 11.97 -2.47 14.88
C PHE A 245 11.52 -1.88 13.56
N TYR A 246 12.04 -2.41 12.47
CA TYR A 246 11.55 -2.14 11.12
C TYR A 246 10.20 -2.83 10.95
N CYS A 247 9.19 -2.13 10.45
CA CYS A 247 7.91 -2.75 10.07
C CYS A 247 7.70 -2.66 8.56
N VAL A 248 7.95 -3.76 7.85
CA VAL A 248 7.74 -3.82 6.40
C VAL A 248 6.30 -4.22 6.08
N THR A 249 5.74 -3.61 5.02
CA THR A 249 4.33 -3.85 4.64
C THR A 249 4.17 -4.39 3.22
N PRO A 250 4.47 -5.68 2.98
CA PRO A 250 4.31 -6.28 1.65
C PRO A 250 2.84 -6.46 1.30
N LYS A 251 2.57 -6.55 -0.01
CA LYS A 251 1.22 -6.87 -0.52
C LYS A 251 0.82 -8.29 -0.11
N SER A 252 -0.49 -8.48 0.11
CA SER A 252 -1.02 -9.81 0.38
C SER A 252 -1.10 -10.65 -0.89
N ARG A 253 -1.06 -11.98 -0.73
CA ARG A 253 -1.40 -12.96 -1.78
C ARG A 253 -2.90 -13.29 -1.84
N HIS A 254 -3.66 -12.92 -0.80
CA HIS A 254 -5.10 -13.27 -0.65
C HIS A 254 -6.02 -12.06 -0.88
N THR A 255 -5.46 -10.86 -1.03
CA THR A 255 -6.21 -9.63 -1.32
C THR A 255 -5.46 -8.83 -2.38
N ALA A 256 -6.20 -8.03 -3.14
CA ALA A 256 -5.63 -7.06 -4.07
C ALA A 256 -5.73 -5.69 -3.41
N HIS A 257 -4.68 -5.26 -2.71
CA HIS A 257 -4.78 -4.14 -1.76
C HIS A 257 -5.86 -4.44 -0.70
N SER A 258 -6.80 -3.51 -0.49
CA SER A 258 -7.96 -3.69 0.40
C SER A 258 -9.10 -4.48 -0.24
N SER A 259 -9.10 -4.66 -1.57
CA SER A 259 -10.17 -5.43 -2.21
C SER A 259 -10.07 -6.89 -1.85
N TRP A 260 -11.24 -7.51 -1.69
CA TRP A 260 -11.41 -8.86 -1.17
C TRP A 260 -11.08 -9.04 0.31
N ALA A 261 -10.67 -7.99 1.03
CA ALA A 261 -10.39 -8.08 2.47
C ALA A 261 -11.66 -8.23 3.33
N THR A 262 -12.84 -7.92 2.75
CA THR A 262 -14.14 -8.18 3.36
C THR A 262 -14.71 -9.56 3.07
N THR A 263 -14.13 -10.30 2.11
CA THR A 263 -14.60 -11.64 1.78
C THR A 263 -14.12 -12.61 2.86
N ASP A 264 -15.06 -13.31 3.51
CA ASP A 264 -14.75 -14.19 4.64
C ASP A 264 -13.66 -15.22 4.32
N TRP A 265 -13.74 -15.89 3.16
CA TRP A 265 -12.74 -16.88 2.73
C TRP A 265 -11.34 -16.29 2.57
N ASN A 266 -11.24 -15.13 1.93
CA ASN A 266 -9.98 -14.43 1.74
C ASN A 266 -9.40 -14.00 3.09
N MET A 267 -10.24 -13.50 4.00
CA MET A 267 -9.81 -13.08 5.32
C MET A 267 -9.32 -14.27 6.15
N ILE A 268 -10.08 -15.36 6.21
CA ILE A 268 -9.71 -16.61 6.92
C ILE A 268 -8.36 -17.13 6.42
N TRP A 269 -8.13 -17.21 5.11
CA TRP A 269 -6.86 -17.72 4.55
C TRP A 269 -5.71 -16.73 4.64
N ASN A 270 -5.99 -15.44 4.80
CA ASN A 270 -4.95 -14.42 4.80
C ASN A 270 -4.10 -14.43 6.09
N ASN A 271 -4.61 -14.94 7.20
CA ASN A 271 -3.95 -14.82 8.49
C ASN A 271 -4.03 -16.14 9.30
N ASN A 272 -3.28 -16.22 10.40
CA ASN A 272 -3.19 -17.41 11.25
C ASN A 272 -4.30 -17.50 12.31
N PHE A 273 -5.17 -16.50 12.37
CA PHE A 273 -6.26 -16.33 13.34
C PHE A 273 -7.63 -16.38 12.66
N GLY A 274 -7.72 -17.01 11.48
CA GLY A 274 -8.99 -17.27 10.81
C GLY A 274 -9.88 -18.20 11.64
N ASP A 275 -11.08 -17.73 11.95
CA ASP A 275 -12.07 -18.45 12.75
C ASP A 275 -13.48 -18.12 12.25
N PRO A 276 -14.12 -19.02 11.46
CA PRO A 276 -15.46 -18.79 10.95
C PRO A 276 -16.53 -18.72 12.04
N TYR A 277 -16.26 -19.27 13.23
CA TYR A 277 -17.19 -19.27 14.36
C TYR A 277 -17.00 -18.08 15.30
N ARG A 278 -15.87 -17.36 15.17
CA ARG A 278 -15.47 -16.25 16.05
C ARG A 278 -15.58 -16.64 17.53
N MET A 279 -14.98 -17.76 17.88
CA MET A 279 -14.94 -18.31 19.24
C MET A 279 -14.28 -17.33 20.21
N ASP A 280 -13.25 -16.62 19.76
CA ASP A 280 -12.78 -15.40 20.44
C ASP A 280 -13.60 -14.20 19.97
N LYS A 281 -14.56 -13.78 20.78
CA LYS A 281 -15.42 -12.62 20.45
C LYS A 281 -14.66 -11.31 20.28
N ARG A 282 -13.40 -11.22 20.71
CA ARG A 282 -12.57 -10.02 20.50
C ARG A 282 -12.13 -9.88 19.04
N SER A 283 -12.05 -10.98 18.28
CA SER A 283 -11.67 -10.92 16.88
C SER A 283 -12.61 -9.97 16.12
N PRO A 284 -12.08 -9.06 15.28
CA PRO A 284 -12.91 -8.04 14.65
C PRO A 284 -13.95 -8.62 13.69
N GLY A 285 -13.64 -9.76 13.05
CA GLY A 285 -14.53 -10.53 12.17
C GLY A 285 -14.19 -12.02 12.19
N VAL A 286 -14.27 -12.70 11.04
CA VAL A 286 -13.88 -14.13 10.88
C VAL A 286 -12.36 -14.35 10.82
N GLY A 287 -11.59 -13.31 11.06
CA GLY A 287 -10.14 -13.29 11.07
C GLY A 287 -9.67 -11.90 11.49
N GLU A 288 -8.35 -11.73 11.60
CA GLU A 288 -7.76 -10.49 12.09
C GLU A 288 -6.44 -10.21 11.39
N TRP A 289 -6.04 -8.94 11.36
CA TRP A 289 -4.68 -8.61 10.93
C TRP A 289 -3.63 -8.97 12.00
N GLN A 290 -2.41 -9.23 11.56
CA GLN A 290 -1.31 -9.70 12.40
C GLN A 290 0.04 -9.10 11.98
N VAL A 291 1.01 -9.18 12.88
CA VAL A 291 2.41 -8.89 12.59
C VAL A 291 3.26 -10.12 12.84
N HIS A 292 4.09 -10.44 11.85
CA HIS A 292 5.09 -11.48 11.98
C HIS A 292 6.32 -10.90 12.67
N MET A 293 6.75 -11.57 13.73
CA MET A 293 7.85 -11.14 14.59
C MET A 293 8.80 -12.30 14.87
N ASN A 294 10.09 -12.00 15.02
CA ASN A 294 11.06 -12.98 15.47
C ASN A 294 10.70 -13.46 16.89
N PRO A 295 10.71 -14.78 17.18
CA PRO A 295 10.35 -15.28 18.51
C PRO A 295 11.25 -14.79 19.66
N PHE A 296 12.55 -14.57 19.41
CA PHE A 296 13.48 -14.09 20.44
C PHE A 296 13.19 -12.64 20.80
N LEU A 297 12.85 -11.81 19.81
CA LEU A 297 12.32 -10.47 20.03
C LEU A 297 11.09 -10.52 20.95
N CYS A 298 10.12 -11.37 20.61
CA CYS A 298 8.89 -11.46 21.40
C CYS A 298 9.17 -11.87 22.85
N LYS A 299 10.07 -12.84 23.07
CA LYS A 299 10.50 -13.26 24.41
C LYS A 299 11.12 -12.10 25.20
N ASP A 300 12.02 -11.33 24.58
CA ASP A 300 12.65 -10.18 25.23
C ASP A 300 11.65 -9.07 25.60
N LEU A 301 10.51 -9.01 24.90
CA LEU A 301 9.41 -8.09 25.19
C LEU A 301 8.30 -8.69 26.07
N GLY A 302 8.41 -9.96 26.47
CA GLY A 302 7.36 -10.65 27.24
C GLY A 302 6.04 -10.83 26.48
N ILE A 303 6.10 -10.93 25.14
CA ILE A 303 4.96 -11.12 24.25
C ILE A 303 4.92 -12.60 23.85
N ASN A 304 3.79 -13.28 24.05
CA ASN A 304 3.60 -14.65 23.56
C ASN A 304 3.05 -14.66 22.13
N ASP A 305 3.22 -15.79 21.44
CA ASP A 305 2.59 -16.00 20.13
C ASP A 305 1.05 -15.93 20.26
N GLY A 306 0.42 -15.09 19.45
CA GLY A 306 -1.01 -14.83 19.47
C GLY A 306 -1.50 -13.73 20.42
N ASP A 307 -0.64 -13.17 21.27
CA ASP A 307 -0.99 -12.02 22.12
C ASP A 307 -1.40 -10.79 21.28
N TYR A 308 -2.31 -9.98 21.80
CA TYR A 308 -2.58 -8.65 21.23
C TYR A 308 -1.47 -7.68 21.67
N ILE A 309 -0.99 -6.88 20.72
CA ILE A 309 0.06 -5.91 20.96
C ILE A 309 -0.29 -4.56 20.35
N TYR A 310 0.18 -3.48 20.97
CA TYR A 310 0.23 -2.17 20.34
C TYR A 310 1.49 -2.05 19.48
N CYS A 311 1.32 -1.46 18.31
CA CYS A 311 2.40 -1.10 17.38
C CYS A 311 2.45 0.42 17.25
N ASP A 312 3.41 1.04 17.93
CA ASP A 312 3.54 2.49 18.02
C ASP A 312 4.72 2.96 17.17
N ALA A 313 4.54 4.06 16.43
CA ALA A 313 5.59 4.72 15.65
C ALA A 313 6.06 6.01 16.35
N ASN A 314 6.87 6.85 15.68
CA ASN A 314 7.35 8.10 16.28
C ASN A 314 6.17 8.93 16.85
N PRO A 315 6.16 9.20 18.17
CA PRO A 315 5.03 9.85 18.81
C PRO A 315 4.92 11.33 18.45
N ALA A 316 5.94 11.93 17.81
CA ALA A 316 5.91 13.31 17.35
C ALA A 316 4.76 13.57 16.37
N ASP A 317 4.41 12.57 15.54
CA ASP A 317 3.47 12.73 14.42
C ASP A 317 2.46 11.59 14.25
N ARG A 318 2.68 10.43 14.90
CA ARG A 318 1.82 9.24 14.74
C ARG A 318 1.24 8.76 16.06
N PRO A 319 -0.03 8.33 16.08
CA PRO A 319 -0.86 7.94 14.92
C PRO A 319 -1.51 9.09 14.13
N PHE A 320 -1.50 10.30 14.67
CA PHE A 320 -1.84 11.55 13.97
C PHE A 320 -1.23 12.73 14.72
N MET A 321 -1.00 13.86 14.06
CA MET A 321 -0.38 15.04 14.68
C MET A 321 -1.11 15.50 15.95
N GLY A 322 -0.36 15.71 17.03
CA GLY A 322 -0.88 16.27 18.29
C GLY A 322 -1.78 15.32 19.12
N TRP A 323 -1.75 14.02 18.84
CA TRP A 323 -2.50 13.01 19.58
C TRP A 323 -2.19 13.05 21.09
N LYS A 324 -3.21 12.69 21.89
CA LYS A 324 -3.09 12.52 23.35
C LYS A 324 -3.88 11.28 23.76
N PRO A 325 -3.48 10.56 24.82
CA PRO A 325 -4.25 9.43 25.33
C PRO A 325 -5.70 9.76 25.69
N SER A 326 -5.98 11.01 26.06
CA SER A 326 -7.33 11.50 26.36
C SER A 326 -8.16 11.86 25.13
N ASP A 327 -7.58 11.93 23.92
CA ASP A 327 -8.32 12.16 22.68
C ASP A 327 -9.07 10.86 22.32
N PRO A 328 -10.42 10.87 22.19
CA PRO A 328 -11.18 9.70 21.80
C PRO A 328 -10.75 9.09 20.44
N ARG A 329 -10.15 9.88 19.55
CA ARG A 329 -9.59 9.40 18.27
C ARG A 329 -8.30 8.62 18.46
N TYR A 330 -7.61 8.76 19.59
CA TYR A 330 -6.38 8.01 19.85
C TYR A 330 -6.62 6.51 19.82
N LYS A 331 -7.71 6.01 20.42
CA LYS A 331 -8.04 4.58 20.31
C LYS A 331 -8.41 4.17 18.88
N VAL A 332 -9.00 5.06 18.08
CA VAL A 332 -9.30 4.78 16.67
C VAL A 332 -8.02 4.73 15.84
N GLY A 333 -7.07 5.61 16.10
CA GLY A 333 -5.83 5.72 15.34
C GLY A 333 -4.71 4.80 15.81
N ARG A 334 -4.63 4.43 17.09
CA ARG A 334 -3.55 3.59 17.63
C ARG A 334 -3.71 2.15 17.18
N LEU A 335 -2.67 1.64 16.52
CA LEU A 335 -2.68 0.31 15.92
C LEU A 335 -2.55 -0.79 16.97
N MET A 336 -3.52 -1.71 16.97
CA MET A 336 -3.48 -2.95 17.74
C MET A 336 -3.78 -4.16 16.85
N LEU A 337 -3.00 -5.22 17.02
CA LEU A 337 -3.11 -6.46 16.23
C LEU A 337 -2.46 -7.62 16.98
N ARG A 338 -2.59 -8.84 16.44
CA ARG A 338 -1.96 -10.03 17.04
C ARG A 338 -0.51 -10.22 16.62
N ALA A 339 0.33 -10.57 17.59
CA ALA A 339 1.69 -11.04 17.34
C ALA A 339 1.64 -12.46 16.76
N LYS A 340 2.38 -12.72 15.69
CA LYS A 340 2.60 -14.06 15.17
C LYS A 340 4.10 -14.35 15.12
N TYR A 341 4.51 -15.41 15.79
CA TYR A 341 5.90 -15.86 15.76
C TYR A 341 6.28 -16.34 14.36
N ASN A 342 7.40 -15.83 13.85
CA ASN A 342 7.96 -16.23 12.57
C ASN A 342 9.50 -16.17 12.63
N PRO A 343 10.19 -17.32 12.79
CA PRO A 343 11.64 -17.37 12.93
C PRO A 343 12.40 -17.01 11.64
N ALA A 344 11.72 -16.91 10.50
CA ALA A 344 12.35 -16.49 9.24
C ALA A 344 12.68 -15.00 9.21
N TYR A 345 12.09 -14.20 10.10
CA TYR A 345 12.38 -12.76 10.17
C TYR A 345 13.58 -12.45 11.05
N PRO A 346 14.49 -11.55 10.62
CA PRO A 346 15.55 -11.01 11.47
C PRO A 346 15.01 -10.40 12.77
N TYR A 347 15.83 -10.39 13.83
CA TYR A 347 15.41 -9.91 15.15
C TYR A 347 14.78 -8.51 15.14
N HIS A 348 15.36 -7.56 14.38
CA HIS A 348 14.87 -6.18 14.30
C HIS A 348 13.82 -5.95 13.22
N THR A 349 13.42 -6.98 12.45
CA THR A 349 12.52 -6.81 11.31
C THR A 349 11.21 -7.52 11.58
N THR A 350 10.12 -6.78 11.40
CA THR A 350 8.75 -7.27 11.52
C THR A 350 7.99 -7.06 10.22
N MET A 351 6.96 -7.84 9.98
CA MET A 351 6.15 -7.73 8.78
C MET A 351 4.67 -7.73 9.09
N MET A 352 3.98 -6.71 8.58
CA MET A 352 2.52 -6.61 8.61
C MET A 352 2.05 -6.44 7.17
N LYS A 353 1.17 -7.31 6.67
CA LYS A 353 0.69 -7.18 5.29
C LYS A 353 0.01 -5.82 5.04
N HIS A 354 0.08 -5.33 3.80
CA HIS A 354 -0.42 -4.02 3.41
C HIS A 354 -1.94 -3.96 3.14
N ALA A 355 -2.52 -2.78 3.37
CA ALA A 355 -3.85 -2.32 2.97
C ALA A 355 -4.99 -3.29 3.25
N THR A 356 -5.64 -3.07 4.38
CA THR A 356 -6.87 -3.77 4.75
C THR A 356 -7.83 -2.77 5.39
N TRP A 357 -9.04 -3.19 5.72
CA TRP A 357 -10.10 -2.28 6.17
C TRP A 357 -9.81 -1.81 7.61
N ILE A 358 -9.56 -0.51 7.77
CA ILE A 358 -9.11 0.13 9.02
C ILE A 358 -10.23 0.19 10.08
N ALA A 359 -9.85 0.39 11.34
CA ALA A 359 -10.82 0.77 12.35
C ALA A 359 -11.32 2.20 12.12
N THR A 360 -12.61 2.42 12.36
CA THR A 360 -13.25 3.75 12.38
C THR A 360 -13.87 4.00 13.75
N GLU A 361 -14.31 5.24 14.01
CA GLU A 361 -15.01 5.60 15.23
C GLU A 361 -16.20 4.67 15.50
N ARG A 362 -16.93 4.30 14.44
CA ARG A 362 -18.11 3.44 14.51
C ARG A 362 -17.76 1.98 14.77
N THR A 363 -16.70 1.43 14.16
CA THR A 363 -16.29 0.04 14.41
C THR A 363 -15.60 -0.13 15.77
N VAL A 364 -14.87 0.88 16.23
CA VAL A 364 -14.31 0.90 17.59
C VAL A 364 -15.43 0.88 18.61
N LYS A 365 -16.40 1.80 18.50
CA LYS A 365 -17.57 1.82 19.37
C LYS A 365 -18.33 0.48 19.33
N ALA A 366 -18.51 -0.08 18.13
CA ALA A 366 -19.22 -1.34 17.94
C ALA A 366 -18.58 -2.50 18.71
N HIS A 367 -17.28 -2.77 18.53
CA HIS A 367 -16.68 -3.93 19.18
C HIS A 367 -16.53 -3.76 20.71
N GLU A 368 -16.51 -2.52 21.21
CA GLU A 368 -16.48 -2.21 22.64
C GLU A 368 -17.86 -2.37 23.30
N GLU A 369 -18.94 -2.00 22.62
CA GLU A 369 -20.29 -1.96 23.21
C GLU A 369 -21.15 -3.18 22.86
N ARG A 370 -20.91 -3.83 21.72
CA ARG A 370 -21.75 -4.95 21.26
C ARG A 370 -21.50 -6.22 22.09
N PRO A 371 -22.56 -6.96 22.48
CA PRO A 371 -22.41 -8.24 23.18
C PRO A 371 -21.64 -9.34 22.40
N ASP A 372 -21.56 -9.17 21.08
CA ASP A 372 -20.90 -10.10 20.17
C ASP A 372 -19.45 -9.71 19.84
N GLY A 373 -18.99 -8.54 20.29
CA GLY A 373 -17.62 -8.04 20.13
C GLY A 373 -17.16 -7.79 18.69
N ARG A 374 -18.06 -7.81 17.71
CA ARG A 374 -17.70 -7.68 16.29
C ARG A 374 -17.39 -6.23 15.93
N ALA A 375 -16.31 -5.99 15.18
CA ALA A 375 -15.90 -4.67 14.71
C ALA A 375 -16.61 -4.26 13.40
N MET A 376 -17.94 -4.45 13.37
CA MET A 376 -18.80 -4.04 12.27
C MET A 376 -19.50 -2.73 12.66
N SER A 377 -19.50 -1.75 11.77
CA SER A 377 -20.17 -0.47 11.99
C SER A 377 -21.64 -0.70 12.38
N MET A 378 -22.14 0.08 13.35
CA MET A 378 -23.52 -0.06 13.82
C MET A 378 -24.54 0.58 12.89
N THR A 379 -24.09 1.39 11.92
CA THR A 379 -24.95 2.20 11.06
C THR A 379 -24.74 1.96 9.57
N THR A 380 -23.73 1.19 9.19
CA THR A 380 -23.37 0.90 7.80
C THR A 380 -22.96 -0.57 7.67
N PRO A 381 -22.84 -1.12 6.44
CA PRO A 381 -22.35 -2.49 6.26
C PRO A 381 -20.84 -2.65 6.47
N TYR A 382 -20.11 -1.60 6.87
CA TYR A 382 -18.65 -1.63 6.98
C TYR A 382 -18.15 -2.59 8.06
N GLN A 383 -17.19 -3.45 7.72
CA GLN A 383 -16.53 -4.39 8.61
C GLN A 383 -15.03 -4.09 8.71
N SER A 384 -14.56 -3.61 9.87
CA SER A 384 -13.12 -3.43 10.07
C SER A 384 -12.39 -4.77 10.17
N ASN A 385 -11.16 -4.80 9.69
CA ASN A 385 -10.25 -5.94 9.88
C ASN A 385 -9.36 -5.80 11.13
N PHE A 386 -9.50 -4.67 11.85
CA PHE A 386 -8.84 -4.37 13.11
C PHE A 386 -9.85 -4.04 14.21
N ARG A 387 -9.46 -4.26 15.47
CA ARG A 387 -10.16 -3.69 16.63
C ARG A 387 -9.87 -2.19 16.76
N TYR A 388 -8.61 -1.80 16.56
CA TYR A 388 -8.09 -0.44 16.70
C TYR A 388 -7.01 -0.14 15.66
N GLY A 389 -7.00 1.08 15.13
CA GLY A 389 -6.04 1.56 14.14
C GLY A 389 -6.13 0.88 12.78
N GLY A 390 -5.04 0.96 12.04
CA GLY A 390 -4.83 0.23 10.80
C GLY A 390 -3.37 0.27 10.40
N GLN A 391 -3.01 -0.44 9.33
CA GLN A 391 -1.62 -0.49 8.86
C GLN A 391 -1.02 0.91 8.63
N GLN A 392 -1.83 1.88 8.20
CA GLN A 392 -1.36 3.23 7.92
C GLN A 392 -1.17 4.10 9.17
N SER A 393 -1.64 3.67 10.34
CA SER A 393 -1.46 4.39 11.61
C SER A 393 0.00 4.62 12.00
N ILE A 394 0.91 3.78 11.53
CA ILE A 394 2.36 3.88 11.81
C ILE A 394 3.12 4.60 10.70
N THR A 395 2.42 5.00 9.64
CA THR A 395 3.05 5.54 8.43
C THR A 395 2.95 7.05 8.38
N ARG A 396 3.92 7.66 7.70
CA ARG A 396 3.85 9.05 7.26
C ARG A 396 4.40 9.16 5.85
N SER A 397 4.05 10.24 5.16
CA SER A 397 4.62 10.57 3.87
C SER A 397 5.92 11.37 4.06
N TRP A 398 6.96 10.94 3.37
CA TRP A 398 8.23 11.65 3.25
C TRP A 398 8.24 12.37 1.90
N LEU A 399 8.22 13.70 1.91
CA LEU A 399 8.25 14.50 0.69
C LEU A 399 9.71 14.65 0.23
N MET A 400 10.28 13.58 -0.33
CA MET A 400 11.71 13.55 -0.70
C MET A 400 12.07 14.74 -1.62
N PRO A 401 13.06 15.58 -1.27
CA PRO A 401 13.44 16.74 -2.08
C PRO A 401 13.85 16.37 -3.52
N MET A 402 14.56 15.24 -3.70
CA MET A 402 14.94 14.75 -5.02
C MET A 402 13.75 14.44 -5.94
N HIS A 403 12.55 14.17 -5.41
CA HIS A 403 11.34 13.94 -6.23
C HIS A 403 10.58 15.23 -6.58
N GLN A 404 11.11 16.38 -6.15
CA GLN A 404 10.52 17.71 -6.31
C GLN A 404 11.43 18.66 -7.10
N THR A 405 12.50 18.13 -7.71
CA THR A 405 13.47 18.93 -8.47
C THR A 405 12.84 19.47 -9.74
N ASP A 406 12.83 20.79 -9.90
CA ASP A 406 12.28 21.45 -11.08
C ASP A 406 13.26 21.41 -12.26
N SER A 407 14.56 21.23 -11.98
CA SER A 407 15.60 21.14 -13.00
C SER A 407 15.73 19.78 -13.68
N LEU A 408 15.11 18.71 -13.15
CA LEU A 408 15.30 17.35 -13.68
C LEU A 408 14.75 17.22 -15.09
N PHE A 409 15.62 16.92 -16.06
CA PHE A 409 15.22 16.64 -17.44
C PHE A 409 14.63 15.23 -17.59
N HIS A 410 13.51 15.11 -18.29
CA HIS A 410 12.98 13.81 -18.71
C HIS A 410 12.08 13.92 -19.95
N LYS A 411 11.74 12.78 -20.55
CA LYS A 411 10.69 12.70 -21.58
C LYS A 411 9.30 12.79 -20.93
N ALA A 412 8.40 13.53 -21.55
CA ALA A 412 6.99 13.61 -21.15
C ALA A 412 6.27 12.27 -21.35
N LYS A 413 5.41 11.90 -20.40
CA LYS A 413 4.68 10.62 -20.34
C LYS A 413 3.80 10.37 -21.57
N THR A 414 3.07 11.38 -22.03
CA THR A 414 1.98 11.22 -23.01
C THR A 414 2.30 11.72 -24.42
N LYS A 415 3.53 12.17 -24.69
CA LYS A 415 3.93 12.70 -26.00
C LYS A 415 5.44 12.67 -26.20
N MET A 416 5.87 12.70 -27.46
CA MET A 416 7.29 12.83 -27.83
C MET A 416 7.77 14.27 -27.61
N LYS A 417 7.92 14.68 -26.36
CA LYS A 417 8.39 16.00 -25.93
C LYS A 417 9.28 15.86 -24.71
N PHE A 418 10.29 16.72 -24.59
CA PHE A 418 11.06 16.87 -23.36
C PHE A 418 10.39 17.83 -22.37
N LYS A 419 10.62 17.59 -21.09
CA LYS A 419 10.15 18.40 -19.98
C LYS A 419 11.24 18.46 -18.90
N HIS A 420 11.21 19.53 -18.11
CA HIS A 420 11.92 19.61 -16.85
C HIS A 420 10.92 19.63 -15.69
N GLY A 421 11.31 19.03 -14.58
CA GLY A 421 10.57 19.08 -13.33
C GLY A 421 9.30 18.24 -13.30
N TYR A 422 8.32 18.66 -12.53
CA TYR A 422 7.17 17.84 -12.17
C TYR A 422 6.41 17.22 -13.35
N GLU A 423 6.15 15.92 -13.28
CA GLU A 423 5.17 15.21 -14.10
C GLU A 423 4.54 14.03 -13.33
N ALA A 424 3.22 14.05 -13.18
CA ALA A 424 2.48 12.97 -12.54
C ALA A 424 2.80 11.59 -13.15
N ASP A 425 3.03 10.60 -12.27
CA ASP A 425 3.48 9.23 -12.56
C ASP A 425 4.87 9.08 -13.19
N ASN A 426 5.66 10.16 -13.31
CA ASN A 426 7.01 10.11 -13.87
C ASN A 426 8.04 10.77 -12.92
N HIS A 427 7.87 12.06 -12.63
CA HIS A 427 8.67 12.81 -11.67
C HIS A 427 7.77 13.60 -10.71
N ALA A 428 7.44 12.99 -9.59
CA ALA A 428 6.61 13.58 -8.55
C ALA A 428 6.91 12.87 -7.23
N VAL A 429 6.54 13.49 -6.11
CA VAL A 429 6.68 12.87 -4.79
C VAL A 429 5.99 11.51 -4.77
N ASN A 430 6.75 10.46 -4.52
CA ASN A 430 6.20 9.18 -4.12
C ASN A 430 6.03 9.15 -2.59
N ALA A 431 4.80 8.95 -2.11
CA ALA A 431 4.49 8.98 -0.69
C ALA A 431 4.65 7.58 -0.05
N THR A 432 5.75 6.86 -0.35
CA THR A 432 5.85 5.44 0.02
C THR A 432 6.36 5.26 1.46
N PRO A 433 5.58 4.66 2.37
CA PRO A 433 6.00 4.46 3.76
C PRO A 433 6.82 3.17 3.92
N LYS A 434 7.92 3.02 3.18
CA LYS A 434 8.76 1.81 3.24
C LYS A 434 9.66 1.76 4.49
N GLU A 435 9.81 2.89 5.17
CA GLU A 435 10.79 3.08 6.24
C GLU A 435 10.09 3.62 7.48
N VAL A 436 9.73 2.72 8.40
CA VAL A 436 9.15 3.05 9.70
C VAL A 436 9.88 2.29 10.80
N LEU A 437 10.27 3.02 11.84
CA LEU A 437 10.64 2.41 13.11
C LEU A 437 9.42 2.37 14.02
N VAL A 438 9.16 1.18 14.55
CA VAL A 438 8.09 0.93 15.51
C VAL A 438 8.64 0.41 16.83
N LYS A 439 7.80 0.53 17.85
CA LYS A 439 7.94 -0.06 19.17
C LYS A 439 6.70 -0.91 19.43
N PHE A 440 6.92 -2.07 20.05
CA PHE A 440 5.83 -2.97 20.44
C PHE A 440 5.65 -2.98 21.95
N SER A 441 4.40 -3.09 22.39
CA SER A 441 4.05 -3.36 23.79
C SER A 441 2.87 -4.32 23.85
N LYS A 442 2.89 -5.23 24.83
CA LYS A 442 1.78 -6.16 25.05
C LYS A 442 0.53 -5.38 25.46
N ALA A 443 -0.60 -5.71 24.85
CA ALA A 443 -1.91 -5.16 25.16
C ALA A 443 -2.76 -6.17 25.95
N GLU A 444 -2.95 -7.37 25.40
CA GLU A 444 -3.79 -8.41 26.00
C GLU A 444 -3.21 -9.81 25.73
N ASP A 445 -3.54 -10.77 26.58
CA ASP A 445 -3.26 -12.19 26.35
C ASP A 445 -3.98 -12.73 25.10
N GLY A 446 -3.33 -13.63 24.38
CA GLY A 446 -3.82 -14.23 23.14
C GLY A 446 -4.85 -15.35 23.31
N GLY A 447 -4.93 -15.96 24.50
CA GLY A 447 -5.89 -17.00 24.84
C GLY A 447 -7.34 -16.51 24.84
N LEU A 448 -8.29 -17.45 24.74
CA LEU A 448 -9.71 -17.14 24.70
C LEU A 448 -10.12 -16.22 25.84
N HIS A 449 -10.95 -15.21 25.53
CA HIS A 449 -11.40 -14.18 26.47
C HIS A 449 -10.26 -13.36 27.12
N GLY A 450 -9.09 -13.30 26.48
CA GLY A 450 -7.95 -12.54 26.96
C GLY A 450 -7.29 -13.15 28.19
N LYS A 451 -7.26 -14.48 28.26
CA LYS A 451 -6.66 -15.21 29.39
C LYS A 451 -5.68 -16.27 28.91
N GLY A 452 -4.42 -16.12 29.30
CA GLY A 452 -3.39 -17.12 29.08
C GLY A 452 -2.97 -17.26 27.62
N LEU A 453 -2.35 -18.41 27.31
CA LEU A 453 -1.77 -18.67 26.01
C LEU A 453 -2.84 -18.95 24.95
N TRP A 454 -2.61 -18.46 23.74
CA TRP A 454 -3.40 -18.82 22.57
C TRP A 454 -3.35 -20.33 22.32
N GLU A 455 -4.48 -20.95 21.94
CA GLU A 455 -4.64 -22.40 21.94
C GLU A 455 -3.57 -23.15 21.11
N PRO A 456 -3.20 -22.72 19.89
CA PRO A 456 -2.08 -23.31 19.16
C PRO A 456 -0.75 -23.30 19.92
N VAL A 457 -0.47 -22.30 20.75
CA VAL A 457 0.75 -22.27 21.57
C VAL A 457 0.74 -23.36 22.63
N ARG A 458 -0.45 -23.66 23.18
CA ARG A 458 -0.65 -24.71 24.19
C ARG A 458 -0.34 -26.12 23.68
N THR A 459 -0.36 -26.31 22.36
CA THR A 459 0.04 -27.58 21.72
C THR A 459 1.55 -27.85 21.80
N GLY A 460 2.37 -26.84 22.09
CA GLY A 460 3.84 -26.96 22.09
C GLY A 460 4.49 -26.93 20.71
N TYR A 461 3.69 -26.85 19.62
CA TYR A 461 4.20 -26.94 18.24
C TYR A 461 4.49 -25.60 17.57
N THR A 462 4.13 -24.48 18.19
CA THR A 462 4.52 -23.16 17.65
C THR A 462 6.04 -22.96 17.80
N PRO A 463 6.68 -22.23 16.87
CA PRO A 463 8.11 -21.91 16.99
C PRO A 463 8.42 -21.34 18.38
N GLU A 464 9.49 -21.82 19.02
CA GLU A 464 9.90 -21.29 20.33
C GLU A 464 8.81 -21.27 21.42
N SER A 465 7.79 -22.14 21.33
CA SER A 465 6.73 -22.26 22.34
C SER A 465 7.33 -22.45 23.75
N PRO A 466 6.79 -21.77 24.79
CA PRO A 466 7.18 -22.03 26.18
C PRO A 466 6.73 -23.42 26.65
N LEU A 467 5.86 -24.10 25.89
CA LEU A 467 5.31 -25.42 26.18
C LEU A 467 5.83 -26.47 25.18
N LYS A 468 7.04 -26.28 24.62
CA LYS A 468 7.66 -27.23 23.68
C LYS A 468 7.51 -28.66 24.20
N ASP A 469 6.71 -29.45 23.49
CA ASP A 469 6.51 -30.85 23.81
C ASP A 469 7.73 -31.67 23.34
N ARG A 470 8.02 -32.76 24.04
CA ARG A 470 9.09 -33.71 23.73
C ARG A 470 9.03 -34.17 22.27
N PHE A 471 7.81 -34.28 21.71
CA PHE A 471 7.61 -34.58 20.30
C PHE A 471 8.26 -33.54 19.37
N ALA A 472 8.06 -32.25 19.62
CA ALA A 472 8.62 -31.17 18.81
C ALA A 472 10.15 -31.13 18.88
N GLU A 473 10.70 -31.38 20.06
CA GLU A 473 12.16 -31.45 20.27
C GLU A 473 12.78 -32.61 19.48
N MET A 474 12.17 -33.80 19.55
CA MET A 474 12.64 -34.97 18.80
C MET A 474 12.52 -34.79 17.28
N TYR A 475 11.43 -34.17 16.81
CA TYR A 475 11.23 -33.88 15.39
C TYR A 475 12.31 -32.94 14.85
N LEU A 476 12.55 -31.82 15.55
CA LEU A 476 13.58 -30.83 15.15
C LEU A 476 15.00 -31.41 15.22
N ALA A 477 15.27 -32.31 16.15
CA ALA A 477 16.56 -33.01 16.25
C ALA A 477 16.73 -34.16 15.24
N GLY A 478 15.74 -34.43 14.38
CA GLY A 478 15.76 -35.55 13.43
C GLY A 478 15.72 -36.93 14.11
N GLN A 479 15.33 -36.99 15.38
CA GLN A 479 15.37 -38.20 16.21
C GLN A 479 14.12 -39.09 16.06
N TYR A 480 13.18 -38.71 15.20
CA TYR A 480 11.94 -39.44 14.99
C TYR A 480 12.10 -40.68 14.10
N VAL A 481 13.08 -40.65 13.19
CA VAL A 481 13.37 -41.79 12.30
C VAL A 481 14.72 -42.36 12.67
N ARG A 482 14.75 -43.60 13.16
CA ARG A 482 16.00 -44.37 13.23
C ARG A 482 16.36 -44.80 11.82
N VAL A 483 17.28 -44.08 11.18
CA VAL A 483 17.93 -44.55 9.96
C VAL A 483 18.85 -45.70 10.36
N LYS A 484 18.52 -46.94 9.96
CA LYS A 484 19.48 -48.05 10.04
C LYS A 484 20.59 -47.73 9.06
N ILE A 485 21.81 -47.57 9.57
CA ILE A 485 23.05 -47.50 8.77
C ILE A 485 23.48 -48.93 8.45
#